data_AF-A0A968GPU6-F1
#
_entry.id   AF-A0A968GPU6-F1
#
_cell.length_a   1.000
_cell.length_b   1.000
_cell.length_c   1.000
_cell.angle_alpha   90.00
_cell.angle_beta   90.00
_cell.angle_gamma   90.00
#
_symmetry.space_group_name_H-M   'P 1'
#
loop_
_entity.id
_entity.type
_entity.pdbx_description
1 polymer ?
#
loop_
_entity_poly.entity_id
_entity_poly.type
_entity_poly.pdbx_seq_one_letter_code
_entity_poly.pdbx_strand_id
1 'polypeptide(L)'
;MNESLYAQTNRLRFPEEIEKQFRVDYHRSTRSSTRIALVLGLFLYSLFGILDIYAVPLSKDTVWFIRYIIVAPVTILVFATSYIANLQKYLQVLMCVAVAVSGLGIVAMIAITREVEFGNRFYFTGLILISMWG
;
A
#
# COMPACT_ATOMS: atom_id res chain seq x y z
N MET A 1 3.74 43.52 6.35
CA MET A 1 3.33 42.28 7.03
C MET A 1 3.98 41.03 6.41
N ASN A 2 5.18 41.14 5.79
CA ASN A 2 5.81 40.05 5.02
C ASN A 2 7.24 39.70 5.48
N GLU A 3 7.78 40.34 6.52
CA GLU A 3 9.20 40.17 6.89
C GLU A 3 9.47 38.99 7.84
N SER A 4 8.46 38.47 8.56
CA SER A 4 8.68 37.37 9.52
C SER A 4 8.77 35.97 8.89
N LEU A 5 8.36 35.82 7.62
CA LEU A 5 8.34 34.52 6.95
C LEU A 5 9.73 34.07 6.44
N TYR A 6 10.66 35.01 6.24
CA TYR A 6 11.97 34.73 5.64
C TYR A 6 13.10 34.47 6.66
N ALA A 7 12.89 34.77 7.94
CA ALA A 7 13.95 34.72 8.96
C ALA A 7 14.38 33.30 9.37
N GLN A 8 13.70 32.24 8.89
CA GLN A 8 13.96 30.84 9.28
C GLN A 8 14.42 29.94 8.14
N THR A 9 14.87 30.47 7.00
CA THR A 9 15.35 29.67 5.85
C THR A 9 16.59 28.82 6.11
N ASN A 10 17.27 28.98 7.26
CA ASN A 10 18.41 28.13 7.64
C ASN A 10 18.00 26.82 8.34
N ARG A 11 16.69 26.59 8.53
CA ARG A 11 16.10 25.31 8.93
C ARG A 11 14.90 25.07 8.03
N LEU A 12 14.81 23.89 7.41
CA LEU A 12 13.63 23.45 6.64
C LEU A 12 12.42 23.18 7.57
N ARG A 13 12.11 24.08 8.51
CA ARG A 13 10.98 24.00 9.44
C ARG A 13 10.10 25.22 9.25
N PHE A 14 8.83 24.96 8.98
CA PHE A 14 7.80 25.98 8.94
C PHE A 14 7.45 26.43 10.37
N PRO A 15 6.87 27.64 10.53
CA PRO A 15 6.28 28.06 11.80
C PRO A 15 5.25 27.04 12.30
N GLU A 16 5.23 26.75 13.61
CA GLU A 16 4.43 25.66 14.19
C GLU A 16 2.92 25.79 13.92
N GLU A 17 2.40 27.01 13.83
CA GLU A 17 1.01 27.28 13.47
C GLU A 17 0.66 26.84 12.04
N ILE A 18 1.54 27.15 11.08
CA ILE A 18 1.37 26.75 9.68
C ILE A 18 1.53 25.23 9.57
N GLU A 19 2.49 24.64 10.26
CA GLU A 19 2.73 23.20 10.25
C GLU A 19 1.55 22.41 10.85
N LYS A 20 0.89 22.97 11.88
CA LYS A 20 -0.31 22.39 12.49
C LYS A 20 -1.53 22.49 11.57
N GLN A 21 -1.76 23.64 10.93
CA GLN A 21 -2.84 23.82 9.96
C GLN A 21 -2.64 22.90 8.73
N PHE A 22 -1.42 22.86 8.20
CA PHE A 22 -1.06 21.96 7.09
C PHE A 22 -1.34 20.50 7.45
N ARG A 23 -0.94 20.04 8.64
CA ARG A 23 -1.24 18.66 9.08
C ARG A 23 -2.73 18.38 9.14
N VAL A 24 -3.53 19.31 9.66
CA VAL A 24 -4.99 19.12 9.76
C VAL A 24 -5.63 19.04 8.37
N ASP A 25 -5.28 19.93 7.45
CA ASP A 25 -5.82 19.94 6.10
C ASP A 25 -5.32 18.75 5.27
N TYR A 26 -4.04 18.38 5.40
CA TYR A 26 -3.46 17.20 4.79
C TYR A 26 -4.15 15.92 5.29
N HIS A 27 -4.35 15.78 6.59
CA HIS A 27 -5.08 14.63 7.15
C HIS A 27 -6.54 14.57 6.69
N ARG A 28 -7.17 15.71 6.38
CA ARG A 28 -8.56 15.75 5.91
C ARG A 28 -8.67 15.34 4.44
N SER A 29 -7.80 15.86 3.59
CA SER A 29 -7.80 15.56 2.14
C SER A 29 -7.34 14.12 1.85
N THR A 30 -6.28 13.67 2.53
CA THR A 30 -5.68 12.35 2.29
C THR A 30 -6.60 11.20 2.70
N ARG A 31 -7.51 11.38 3.68
CA ARG A 31 -8.43 10.31 4.16
C ARG A 31 -9.28 9.67 3.07
N SER A 32 -9.88 10.48 2.19
CA SER A 32 -10.77 9.96 1.15
C SER A 32 -9.96 9.26 0.05
N SER A 33 -8.85 9.86 -0.37
CA SER A 33 -7.95 9.28 -1.36
C SER A 33 -7.34 7.95 -0.90
N THR A 34 -6.92 7.84 0.37
CA THR A 34 -6.37 6.59 0.93
C THR A 34 -7.41 5.47 0.93
N ARG A 35 -8.68 5.75 1.25
CA ARG A 35 -9.74 4.75 1.22
C ARG A 35 -10.03 4.26 -0.19
N ILE A 36 -10.11 5.18 -1.16
CA ILE A 36 -10.30 4.85 -2.57
C ILE A 36 -9.14 3.99 -3.08
N ALA A 37 -7.90 4.37 -2.73
CA ALA A 37 -6.71 3.61 -3.07
C ALA A 37 -6.70 2.21 -2.44
N LEU A 38 -7.12 2.06 -1.17
CA LEU A 38 -7.27 0.75 -0.51
C LEU A 38 -8.27 -0.15 -1.22
N VAL A 39 -9.43 0.37 -1.60
CA VAL A 39 -10.46 -0.40 -2.31
C VAL A 39 -9.97 -0.81 -3.69
N LEU A 40 -9.39 0.14 -4.44
CA LEU A 40 -8.80 -0.14 -5.76
C LEU A 40 -7.66 -1.14 -5.66
N GLY A 41 -6.77 -1.00 -4.68
CA GLY A 41 -5.67 -1.91 -4.43
C GLY A 41 -6.17 -3.32 -4.15
N LEU A 42 -7.12 -3.48 -3.23
CA LEU A 42 -7.73 -4.79 -2.93
C LEU A 42 -8.43 -5.39 -4.15
N PHE A 43 -9.17 -4.59 -4.91
CA PHE A 43 -9.88 -5.03 -6.11
C PHE A 43 -8.91 -5.49 -7.20
N LEU A 44 -7.92 -4.66 -7.55
CA LEU A 44 -6.92 -4.99 -8.56
C LEU A 44 -6.08 -6.19 -8.10
N TYR A 45 -5.66 -6.23 -6.84
CA TYR A 45 -4.89 -7.35 -6.29
C TYR A 45 -5.69 -8.66 -6.30
N SER A 46 -6.99 -8.61 -6.04
CA SER A 46 -7.87 -9.79 -6.17
C SER A 46 -8.06 -10.21 -7.63
N LEU A 47 -8.20 -9.25 -8.54
CA LEU A 47 -8.35 -9.49 -9.98
C LEU A 47 -7.10 -10.14 -10.59
N PHE A 48 -5.91 -9.70 -10.18
CA PHE A 48 -4.65 -10.34 -10.55
C PHE A 48 -4.55 -11.79 -10.07
N GLY A 49 -5.31 -12.21 -9.04
CA GLY A 49 -5.34 -13.61 -8.61
C GLY A 49 -5.98 -14.54 -9.65
N ILE A 50 -6.88 -14.03 -10.49
CA ILE A 50 -7.45 -14.76 -11.62
C ILE A 50 -6.38 -14.98 -12.69
N LEU A 51 -5.50 -14.00 -12.90
CA LEU A 51 -4.38 -14.12 -13.83
C LEU A 51 -3.36 -15.19 -13.38
N ASP A 52 -3.22 -15.42 -12.07
CA ASP A 52 -2.33 -16.47 -11.53
C ASP A 52 -2.71 -17.88 -11.99
N ILE A 53 -4.00 -18.14 -12.31
CA ILE A 53 -4.45 -19.43 -12.86
C ILE A 53 -3.74 -19.73 -14.19
N TYR A 54 -3.53 -18.70 -15.01
CA TYR A 54 -2.87 -18.82 -16.30
C TYR A 54 -1.35 -18.64 -16.21
N ALA A 55 -0.88 -17.80 -15.29
CA ALA A 55 0.54 -17.50 -15.14
C ALA A 55 1.33 -18.58 -14.39
N VAL A 56 0.70 -19.27 -13.44
CA VAL A 56 1.37 -20.20 -12.51
C VAL A 56 0.51 -21.45 -12.25
N PRO A 57 0.11 -22.20 -13.29
CA PRO A 57 -0.89 -23.27 -13.15
C PRO A 57 -0.46 -24.42 -12.23
N LEU A 58 0.85 -24.71 -12.08
CA LEU A 58 1.36 -25.77 -11.21
C LEU A 58 1.51 -25.30 -9.75
N SER A 59 1.86 -24.04 -9.54
CA SER A 59 2.08 -23.46 -8.19
C SER A 59 0.90 -22.63 -7.68
N LYS A 60 -0.23 -22.63 -8.39
CA LYS A 60 -1.40 -21.79 -8.14
C LYS A 60 -1.90 -21.84 -6.70
N ASP A 61 -1.93 -23.03 -6.09
CA ASP A 61 -2.55 -23.22 -4.78
C ASP A 61 -1.71 -22.56 -3.69
N THR A 62 -0.39 -22.66 -3.79
CA THR A 62 0.56 -22.01 -2.87
C THR A 62 0.55 -20.49 -3.04
N VAL A 63 0.48 -20.02 -4.29
CA VAL A 63 0.41 -18.58 -4.62
C VAL A 63 -0.90 -17.98 -4.10
N TRP A 64 -2.03 -18.65 -4.32
CA TRP A 64 -3.33 -18.23 -3.81
C TRP A 64 -3.39 -18.28 -2.29
N PHE A 65 -2.72 -19.25 -1.65
CA PHE A 65 -2.60 -19.30 -0.21
C PHE A 65 -1.91 -18.01 0.31
N ILE A 66 -0.76 -17.64 -0.23
CA ILE A 66 -0.07 -16.40 0.17
C ILE A 66 -0.96 -15.18 -0.10
N ARG A 67 -1.58 -15.11 -1.27
CA ARG A 67 -2.36 -13.95 -1.72
C ARG A 67 -3.63 -13.74 -0.88
N TYR A 68 -4.44 -14.78 -0.68
CA TYR A 68 -5.75 -14.68 -0.05
C TYR A 68 -5.74 -14.95 1.47
N ILE A 69 -4.74 -15.65 2.01
CA ILE A 69 -4.67 -15.96 3.45
C ILE A 69 -3.70 -15.04 4.20
N ILE A 70 -2.70 -14.45 3.53
CA ILE A 70 -1.76 -13.52 4.17
C ILE A 70 -2.04 -12.09 3.74
N VAL A 71 -1.95 -11.80 2.43
CA VAL A 71 -1.96 -10.41 1.96
C VAL A 71 -3.36 -9.79 2.03
N ALA A 72 -4.38 -10.45 1.48
CA ALA A 72 -5.76 -9.95 1.50
C ALA A 72 -6.29 -9.62 2.92
N PRO A 73 -6.15 -10.48 3.95
CA PRO A 73 -6.64 -10.14 5.29
C PRO A 73 -5.87 -8.99 5.92
N VAL A 74 -4.56 -8.86 5.67
CA VAL A 74 -3.79 -7.69 6.13
C VAL A 74 -4.35 -6.42 5.50
N THR A 75 -4.58 -6.41 4.18
CA THR A 75 -5.16 -5.26 3.47
C THR A 75 -6.58 -4.93 3.95
N ILE A 76 -7.42 -5.95 4.19
CA ILE A 76 -8.78 -5.78 4.74
C ILE A 76 -8.72 -5.20 6.15
N LEU A 77 -7.77 -5.63 6.98
CA LEU A 77 -7.60 -5.11 8.34
C LEU A 77 -7.16 -3.64 8.31
N VAL A 78 -6.23 -3.27 7.42
CA VAL A 78 -5.86 -1.87 7.20
C VAL A 78 -7.04 -1.05 6.68
N PHE A 79 -7.85 -1.61 5.79
CA PHE A 79 -9.08 -0.96 5.33
C PHE A 79 -10.10 -0.76 6.45
N ALA A 80 -10.35 -1.78 7.28
CA ALA A 80 -11.28 -1.69 8.41
C ALA A 80 -10.82 -0.65 9.45
N THR A 81 -9.53 -0.62 9.76
CA THR A 81 -8.94 0.40 10.65
C THR A 81 -9.03 1.81 10.07
N SER A 82 -9.15 1.97 8.75
CA SER A 82 -9.37 3.27 8.09
C SER A 82 -10.70 3.94 8.47
N TYR A 83 -11.70 3.16 8.89
CA TYR A 83 -12.98 3.68 9.36
C TYR A 83 -12.97 4.07 10.84
N ILE A 84 -12.01 3.58 11.63
CA ILE A 84 -11.95 3.81 13.07
C ILE A 84 -11.21 5.12 13.34
N ALA A 85 -11.93 6.14 13.84
CA ALA A 85 -11.39 7.47 14.10
C ALA A 85 -10.16 7.46 15.03
N ASN A 86 -10.16 6.57 16.04
CA ASN A 86 -9.10 6.49 17.04
C ASN A 86 -7.77 5.93 16.50
N LEU A 87 -7.82 5.17 15.40
CA LEU A 87 -6.66 4.53 14.78
C LEU A 87 -6.07 5.36 13.63
N GLN A 88 -6.63 6.53 13.35
CA GLN A 88 -6.20 7.37 12.22
C GLN A 88 -4.75 7.85 12.34
N LYS A 89 -4.27 8.05 13.57
CA LYS A 89 -2.87 8.37 13.82
C LYS A 89 -1.91 7.24 13.42
N TYR A 90 -2.40 5.99 13.35
CA TYR A 90 -1.62 4.82 12.95
C TYR A 90 -1.85 4.41 11.50
N LEU A 91 -2.84 4.97 10.79
CA LEU A 91 -3.17 4.56 9.43
C LEU A 91 -2.00 4.67 8.47
N GLN A 92 -1.20 5.73 8.59
CA GLN A 92 -0.04 5.91 7.72
C GLN A 92 1.01 4.80 7.93
N VAL A 93 1.26 4.43 9.19
CA VAL A 93 2.17 3.31 9.52
C VAL A 93 1.59 1.98 9.05
N LEU A 94 0.29 1.74 9.27
CA LEU A 94 -0.40 0.52 8.85
C LEU A 94 -0.39 0.36 7.33
N MET A 95 -0.55 1.45 6.58
CA MET A 95 -0.41 1.46 5.11
C MET A 95 0.99 1.06 4.68
N CYS A 96 2.04 1.63 5.29
CA CYS A 96 3.42 1.25 4.99
C CYS A 96 3.67 -0.24 5.27
N VAL A 97 3.15 -0.75 6.40
CA VAL A 97 3.25 -2.18 6.75
C VAL A 97 2.49 -3.03 5.74
N ALA A 98 1.28 -2.65 5.34
CA ALA A 98 0.50 -3.39 4.35
C ALA A 98 1.22 -3.45 2.99
N VAL A 99 1.78 -2.34 2.53
CA VAL A 99 2.57 -2.28 1.29
C VAL A 99 3.82 -3.16 1.40
N ALA A 100 4.55 -3.09 2.52
CA ALA A 100 5.72 -3.92 2.76
C ALA A 100 5.38 -5.42 2.79
N VAL A 101 4.32 -5.82 3.51
CA VAL A 101 3.85 -7.20 3.57
C VAL A 101 3.39 -7.68 2.19
N SER A 102 2.68 -6.85 1.44
CA SER A 102 2.24 -7.18 0.09
C SER A 102 3.44 -7.38 -0.85
N GLY A 103 4.44 -6.49 -0.79
CA GLY A 103 5.67 -6.60 -1.57
C GLY A 103 6.49 -7.85 -1.22
N LEU A 104 6.69 -8.12 0.07
CA LEU A 104 7.34 -9.35 0.55
C LEU A 104 6.56 -10.61 0.14
N GLY A 105 5.23 -10.56 0.17
CA GLY A 105 4.38 -11.63 -0.34
C GLY A 105 4.64 -11.92 -1.82
N ILE A 106 4.76 -10.89 -2.66
CA ILE A 106 5.12 -11.08 -4.08
C ILE A 106 6.53 -11.66 -4.23
N VAL A 107 7.51 -11.14 -3.49
CA VAL A 107 8.89 -11.67 -3.52
C VAL A 107 8.91 -13.15 -3.13
N ALA A 108 8.15 -13.55 -2.09
CA ALA A 108 8.02 -14.94 -1.69
C ALA A 108 7.35 -15.80 -2.78
N MET A 109 6.31 -15.29 -3.44
CA MET A 109 5.67 -15.97 -4.57
C MET A 109 6.65 -16.19 -5.72
N ILE A 110 7.49 -15.19 -6.05
CA ILE A 110 8.54 -15.33 -7.07
C ILE A 110 9.56 -16.40 -6.66
N ALA A 111 10.01 -16.39 -5.40
CA ALA A 111 11.03 -17.32 -4.91
C ALA A 111 10.56 -18.79 -4.86
N ILE A 112 9.26 -19.03 -4.65
CA ILE A 112 8.67 -20.37 -4.56
C ILE A 112 8.25 -20.90 -5.93
N THR A 113 7.95 -20.01 -6.88
CA THR A 113 7.53 -20.40 -8.23
C THR A 113 8.68 -21.12 -8.95
N ARG A 114 8.41 -22.31 -9.50
CA ARG A 114 9.41 -23.11 -10.23
C ARG A 114 9.82 -22.41 -11.52
N GLU A 115 11.11 -22.44 -11.85
CA GLU A 115 11.73 -21.78 -13.03
C GLU A 115 11.12 -22.17 -14.38
N VAL A 116 10.34 -23.27 -14.42
CA VAL A 116 9.68 -23.80 -15.63
C VAL A 116 8.36 -23.08 -15.96
N GLU A 117 7.85 -22.23 -15.07
CA GLU A 117 6.57 -21.54 -15.25
C GLU A 117 6.72 -20.10 -15.76
N PHE A 118 5.84 -19.70 -16.69
CA PHE A 118 5.78 -18.34 -17.28
C PHE A 118 5.56 -17.21 -16.26
N GLY A 119 5.24 -17.53 -15.00
CA GLY A 119 5.01 -16.58 -13.92
C GLY A 119 6.18 -15.61 -13.69
N ASN A 120 7.43 -16.03 -13.91
CA ASN A 120 8.61 -15.18 -13.66
C ASN A 120 8.59 -13.87 -14.48
N ARG A 121 7.93 -13.84 -15.66
CA ARG A 121 7.79 -12.62 -16.47
C ARG A 121 6.59 -11.73 -16.08
N PHE A 122 5.53 -12.31 -15.52
CA PHE A 122 4.29 -11.57 -15.18
C PHE A 122 4.27 -11.08 -13.73
N TYR A 123 5.08 -11.65 -12.83
CA TYR A 123 5.15 -11.19 -11.43
C TYR A 123 5.67 -9.74 -11.28
N PHE A 124 6.46 -9.24 -12.23
CA PHE A 124 6.85 -7.82 -12.28
C PHE A 124 5.63 -6.89 -12.38
N THR A 125 4.55 -7.32 -13.04
CA THR A 125 3.31 -6.54 -13.12
C THR A 125 2.64 -6.38 -11.76
N GLY A 126 2.71 -7.42 -10.91
CA GLY A 126 2.25 -7.33 -9.52
C GLY A 126 3.09 -6.38 -8.67
N LEU A 127 4.42 -6.36 -8.87
CA LEU A 127 5.32 -5.42 -8.20
C LEU A 127 5.06 -3.96 -8.63
N ILE A 128 4.81 -3.71 -9.92
CA ILE A 128 4.42 -2.37 -10.41
C ILE A 128 3.13 -1.92 -9.71
N LEU A 129 2.13 -2.79 -9.63
CA LEU A 129 0.84 -2.47 -9.01
C LEU A 129 0.98 -2.03 -7.55
N ILE A 130 1.80 -2.74 -6.77
CA ILE A 130 2.06 -2.39 -5.36
C ILE A 130 2.86 -1.10 -5.25
N SER A 131 3.84 -0.90 -6.14
CA SER A 131 4.65 0.32 -6.16
C SER A 131 3.82 1.57 -6.45
N MET A 132 2.74 1.48 -7.23
CA MET A 132 1.83 2.60 -7.47
C MET A 132 0.97 2.96 -6.25
N TRP A 133 0.93 2.09 -5.23
CA TRP A 133 0.06 2.23 -4.08
C TRP A 133 0.78 2.68 -2.79
N GLY A 134 2.11 2.50 -2.72
CA GLY A 134 2.99 2.97 -1.63
C GLY A 134 3.54 4.37 -1.87
#